data_AF-A0A7Y2Z6Y9-F1
#
_entry.id   AF-A0A7Y2Z6Y9-F1
#
_cell.length_a   1.000
_cell.length_b   1.000
_cell.length_c   1.000
_cell.angle_alpha   90.00
_cell.angle_beta   90.00
_cell.angle_gamma   90.00
#
_symmetry.space_group_name_H-M   'P 1'
#
loop_
_entity.id
_entity.type
_entity.pdbx_description
1 polymer ?
#
loop_
_entity_poly.entity_id
_entity_poly.type
_entity_poly.pdbx_seq_one_letter_code
_entity_poly.pdbx_strand_id
1 'polypeptide(L)'
;MKNLLLSSIVLLMSYSVMAQLYVTPNGATSTDSYVYVSDEILFVEQDVNLVANSNDPNTEASIYLRDEAQLIQGATASANSGTGFISVYQDSNSDSYDYNFWASPVGLPSAANNGNRNFGVLG
;
A
#
# COMPACT_ATOMS: atom_id res chain seq x y z
N MET A 1 -33.66 24.60 -28.46
CA MET A 1 -33.76 23.15 -28.17
C MET A 1 -32.49 22.34 -28.48
N LYS A 2 -31.57 22.81 -29.35
CA LYS A 2 -30.34 22.06 -29.70
C LYS A 2 -29.37 21.81 -28.54
N ASN A 3 -29.35 22.71 -27.55
CA ASN A 3 -28.43 22.62 -26.41
C ASN A 3 -29.04 21.83 -25.24
N LEU A 4 -30.35 21.55 -25.27
CA LEU A 4 -31.06 20.84 -24.21
C LEU A 4 -30.60 19.38 -24.16
N LEU A 5 -30.44 18.75 -25.34
CA LEU A 5 -29.89 17.40 -25.46
C LEU A 5 -28.46 17.30 -24.92
N LEU A 6 -27.63 18.32 -25.14
CA LEU A 6 -26.24 18.33 -24.67
C LEU A 6 -26.17 18.46 -23.14
N SER A 7 -27.02 19.29 -22.53
CA SER A 7 -27.15 19.37 -21.06
C SER A 7 -27.68 18.08 -20.44
N SER A 8 -28.60 17.37 -21.10
CA SER A 8 -29.11 16.08 -20.61
C SER A 8 -28.05 14.97 -20.59
N ILE A 9 -27.10 14.99 -21.53
CA ILE A 9 -25.99 14.01 -21.60
C ILE A 9 -25.00 14.20 -20.45
N VAL A 10 -24.68 15.45 -20.10
CA VAL A 10 -23.78 15.76 -18.98
C VAL A 10 -24.38 15.33 -17.64
N LEU A 11 -25.71 15.40 -17.49
CA LEU A 11 -26.40 15.01 -16.26
C LEU A 11 -26.43 13.50 -15.98
N LEU A 12 -26.17 12.67 -17.00
CA LEU A 12 -26.16 11.19 -16.90
C LEU A 12 -24.76 10.63 -16.56
N MET A 13 -23.74 11.49 -16.45
CA MET A 13 -22.39 11.11 -16.07
C MET A 13 -22.28 11.00 -14.55
N SER A 14 -22.80 9.92 -13.97
CA SER A 14 -22.48 9.56 -12.59
C SER A 14 -21.06 8.98 -12.54
N TYR A 15 -20.09 9.75 -12.03
CA TYR A 15 -18.76 9.24 -11.74
C TYR A 15 -18.81 8.41 -10.45
N SER A 16 -18.62 7.10 -10.56
CA SER A 16 -18.28 6.27 -9.40
C SER A 16 -16.78 6.44 -9.12
N VAL A 17 -16.43 7.16 -8.06
CA VAL A 17 -15.04 7.20 -7.57
C VAL A 17 -14.88 6.05 -6.58
N MET A 18 -14.08 5.05 -6.94
CA MET A 18 -13.63 4.04 -5.98
C MET A 18 -12.46 4.66 -5.22
N ALA A 19 -12.60 4.86 -3.91
CA ALA A 19 -11.47 5.27 -3.07
C ALA A 19 -10.68 4.02 -2.69
N GLN A 20 -9.53 3.83 -3.32
CA GLN A 20 -8.54 2.80 -3.03
C GLN A 20 -7.16 3.48 -2.99
N LEU A 21 -6.25 3.01 -2.12
CA LEU A 21 -4.89 3.56 -2.10
C LEU A 21 -4.09 2.91 -3.22
N TYR A 22 -3.70 3.71 -4.22
CA TYR A 22 -2.84 3.26 -5.32
C TYR A 22 -1.54 4.06 -5.35
N VAL A 23 -0.40 3.37 -5.25
CA VAL A 23 0.93 3.99 -5.34
C VAL A 23 1.72 3.33 -6.46
N THR A 24 2.23 4.13 -7.39
CA THR A 24 3.00 3.64 -8.54
C THR A 24 4.12 4.59 -8.92
N PRO A 25 5.27 4.09 -9.42
CA PRO A 25 6.34 4.94 -9.95
C PRO A 25 5.81 5.87 -11.04
N ASN A 26 6.41 7.05 -11.16
CA ASN A 26 6.07 7.97 -12.23
C ASN A 26 6.65 7.47 -13.56
N GLY A 27 5.79 6.88 -14.39
CA GLY A 27 6.16 6.34 -15.70
C GLY A 27 6.66 7.39 -16.70
N ALA A 28 6.36 8.69 -16.52
CA ALA A 28 6.82 9.74 -17.42
C ALA A 28 8.26 10.21 -17.11
N THR A 29 8.65 10.18 -15.83
CA THR A 29 9.98 10.64 -15.38
C THR A 29 10.90 9.51 -14.97
N SER A 30 10.43 8.25 -14.99
CA SER A 30 11.17 7.09 -14.47
C SER A 30 11.69 7.32 -13.05
N THR A 31 10.84 7.93 -12.21
CA THR A 31 11.16 8.17 -10.80
C THR A 31 10.24 7.37 -9.91
N ASP A 32 10.78 6.90 -8.79
CA ASP A 32 10.00 6.22 -7.77
C ASP A 32 8.97 7.15 -7.13
N SER A 33 7.88 6.57 -6.64
CA SER A 33 6.84 7.28 -5.88
C SER A 33 6.54 6.49 -4.61
N TYR A 34 6.42 7.19 -3.49
CA TYR A 34 6.14 6.55 -2.21
C TYR A 34 5.36 7.46 -1.28
N VAL A 35 4.67 6.84 -0.33
CA VAL A 35 4.03 7.52 0.81
C VAL A 35 4.92 7.36 2.03
N TYR A 36 5.26 8.47 2.69
CA TYR A 36 6.02 8.45 3.94
C TYR A 36 5.11 8.90 5.08
N VAL A 37 4.96 8.05 6.09
CA VAL A 37 4.12 8.25 7.27
C VAL A 37 5.02 8.14 8.49
N SER A 38 4.98 9.14 9.35
CA SER A 38 5.75 9.22 10.59
C SER A 38 4.82 9.68 11.70
N ASP A 39 4.80 8.95 12.83
CA ASP A 39 3.98 9.25 14.02
C ASP A 39 2.50 9.54 13.70
N GLU A 40 1.94 8.77 12.75
CA GLU A 40 0.59 9.01 12.26
C GLU A 40 -0.06 7.72 11.76
N ILE A 41 -1.40 7.73 11.74
CA ILE A 41 -2.19 6.63 11.19
C ILE A 41 -2.57 6.94 9.74
N LEU A 42 -2.09 6.11 8.81
CA LEU A 42 -2.61 6.03 7.45
C LEU A 42 -3.84 5.12 7.43
N PHE A 43 -5.02 5.71 7.28
CA PHE A 43 -6.28 4.96 7.18
C PHE A 43 -6.72 4.78 5.73
N VAL A 44 -7.04 3.55 5.33
CA VAL A 44 -7.54 3.22 3.99
C VAL A 44 -8.85 2.43 4.11
N GLU A 45 -9.94 2.94 3.56
CA GLU A 45 -11.26 2.30 3.69
C GLU A 45 -11.34 0.96 2.92
N GLN A 46 -10.75 0.88 1.73
CA GLN A 46 -10.82 -0.30 0.85
C GLN A 46 -9.43 -0.94 0.63
N ASP A 47 -9.16 -1.43 -0.58
CA ASP A 47 -7.91 -2.11 -0.91
C ASP A 47 -6.72 -1.15 -1.01
N VAL A 48 -5.55 -1.71 -0.73
CA VAL A 48 -4.25 -1.12 -1.00
C VAL A 48 -3.65 -1.84 -2.21
N ASN A 49 -3.29 -1.07 -3.24
CA ASN A 49 -2.67 -1.56 -4.47
C ASN A 49 -1.35 -0.82 -4.71
N LEU A 50 -0.23 -1.53 -4.64
CA LEU A 50 1.11 -0.94 -4.69
C LEU A 50 1.90 -1.51 -5.86
N VAL A 51 2.59 -0.64 -6.60
CA VAL A 51 3.54 -1.07 -7.64
C VAL A 51 4.96 -0.86 -7.11
N ALA A 52 5.81 -1.88 -7.30
CA ALA A 52 7.21 -1.83 -6.89
C ALA A 52 7.94 -0.63 -7.52
N ASN A 53 8.69 0.08 -6.67
CA ASN A 53 9.69 1.04 -7.10
C ASN A 53 10.95 0.28 -7.54
N SER A 54 11.59 0.74 -8.61
CA SER A 54 12.72 0.03 -9.22
C SER A 54 13.81 0.97 -9.73
N ASN A 55 13.70 2.28 -9.45
CA ASN A 55 14.63 3.27 -9.98
C ASN A 55 15.77 3.58 -9.00
N ASP A 56 15.53 3.57 -7.67
CA ASP A 56 16.55 3.80 -6.64
C ASP A 56 16.43 2.78 -5.48
N PRO A 57 17.52 2.09 -5.10
CA PRO A 57 17.53 1.09 -4.02
C PRO A 57 17.16 1.66 -2.63
N ASN A 58 17.25 2.97 -2.43
CA ASN A 58 16.85 3.61 -1.18
C ASN A 58 15.35 3.93 -1.13
N THR A 59 14.64 3.79 -2.25
CA THR A 59 13.20 4.11 -2.37
C THR A 59 12.34 2.95 -2.85
N GLU A 60 12.80 1.70 -2.68
CA GLU A 60 12.11 0.47 -3.14
C GLU A 60 10.70 0.26 -2.57
N ALA A 61 10.43 0.70 -1.34
CA ALA A 61 9.09 0.58 -0.75
C ALA A 61 8.14 1.66 -1.27
N SER A 62 6.88 1.27 -1.49
CA SER A 62 5.80 2.16 -1.91
C SER A 62 5.18 2.90 -0.72
N ILE A 63 5.33 2.35 0.50
CA ILE A 63 4.92 2.99 1.76
C ILE A 63 6.04 2.83 2.79
N TYR A 64 6.36 3.91 3.49
CA TYR A 64 7.27 3.95 4.63
C TYR A 64 6.49 4.34 5.89
N LEU A 65 6.48 3.46 6.89
CA LEU A 65 5.94 3.73 8.22
C LEU A 65 7.12 3.92 9.18
N ARG A 66 7.20 5.08 9.84
CA ARG A 66 8.27 5.50 10.75
C ARG A 66 7.67 5.99 12.07
N ASP A 67 8.46 5.98 13.12
CA ASP A 67 8.08 6.56 14.42
C ASP A 67 6.69 6.09 14.89
N GLU A 68 6.51 4.77 15.00
CA GLU A 68 5.24 4.14 15.41
C GLU A 68 4.05 4.34 14.45
N ALA A 69 4.26 4.86 13.23
CA ALA A 69 3.21 5.00 12.24
C ALA A 69 2.54 3.66 11.89
N GLN A 70 1.24 3.74 11.58
CA GLN A 70 0.41 2.57 11.32
C GLN A 70 -0.35 2.70 10.01
N LEU A 71 -0.56 1.57 9.33
CA LEU A 71 -1.53 1.44 8.26
C LEU A 71 -2.73 0.66 8.80
N ILE A 72 -3.90 1.31 8.83
CA ILE A 72 -5.16 0.69 9.26
C ILE A 72 -6.11 0.62 8.08
N GLN A 73 -6.70 -0.55 7.86
CA GLN A 73 -7.71 -0.74 6.83
C GLN A 73 -9.13 -0.88 7.41
N GLY A 74 -10.11 -0.34 6.69
CA GLY A 74 -11.53 -0.51 6.99
C GLY A 74 -11.98 -1.98 6.97
N ALA A 75 -13.11 -2.28 7.61
CA ALA A 75 -13.62 -3.65 7.75
C ALA A 75 -14.30 -4.22 6.48
N THR A 76 -14.21 -3.50 5.36
CA THR A 76 -14.75 -3.92 4.07
C THR A 76 -13.96 -5.10 3.51
N ALA A 77 -14.64 -6.10 2.95
CA ALA A 77 -14.02 -7.26 2.33
C ALA A 77 -13.33 -6.86 1.00
N SER A 78 -12.18 -6.18 1.11
CA SER A 78 -11.37 -5.70 -0.02
C SER A 78 -10.01 -6.38 0.00
N ALA A 79 -9.63 -6.99 -1.12
CA ALA A 79 -8.37 -7.71 -1.24
C ALA A 79 -7.24 -6.76 -1.68
N ASN A 80 -6.16 -6.69 -0.91
CA ASN A 80 -4.94 -5.98 -1.30
C ASN A 80 -4.28 -6.63 -2.51
N SER A 81 -3.60 -5.83 -3.33
CA SER A 81 -2.97 -6.31 -4.57
C SER A 81 -1.68 -5.55 -4.90
N GLY A 82 -1.00 -5.97 -5.96
CA GLY A 82 0.20 -5.31 -6.47
C GLY A 82 1.51 -6.01 -6.12
N THR A 83 2.61 -5.37 -6.51
CA THR A 83 3.99 -5.86 -6.38
C THR A 83 4.86 -5.02 -5.45
N GLY A 84 4.33 -3.89 -4.97
CA GLY A 84 5.07 -2.95 -4.12
C GLY A 84 5.23 -3.41 -2.67
N PHE A 85 6.14 -2.73 -1.97
CA PHE A 85 6.52 -3.08 -0.60
C PHE A 85 6.06 -2.03 0.41
N ILE A 86 5.82 -2.47 1.65
CA ILE A 86 5.63 -1.60 2.82
C ILE A 86 6.84 -1.77 3.72
N SER A 87 7.56 -0.69 3.98
CA SER A 87 8.69 -0.65 4.90
C SER A 87 8.24 -0.13 6.25
N VAL A 88 8.32 -0.97 7.28
CA VAL A 88 8.08 -0.57 8.68
C VAL A 88 9.44 -0.48 9.38
N TYR A 89 9.69 0.65 10.03
CA TYR A 89 10.85 0.80 10.90
C TYR A 89 10.40 0.75 12.36
N GLN A 90 11.09 -0.03 13.17
CA GLN A 90 10.83 -0.17 14.60
C GLN A 90 12.15 0.00 15.35
N ASP A 91 12.16 0.90 16.34
CA ASP A 91 13.27 0.99 17.28
C ASP A 91 13.18 -0.16 18.27
N SER A 92 14.11 -1.10 18.15
CA SER A 92 14.24 -2.24 19.03
C SER A 92 15.00 -1.82 20.28
N ASN A 93 14.33 -1.79 21.43
CA ASN A 93 14.97 -1.54 22.72
C ASN A 93 15.42 -2.86 23.39
N SER A 94 15.89 -3.81 22.60
CA SER A 94 16.13 -5.20 23.00
C SER A 94 17.29 -5.34 23.99
N ASP A 95 17.05 -6.04 25.10
CA ASP A 95 18.09 -6.84 25.75
C ASP A 95 18.12 -8.29 25.18
N SER A 96 18.96 -9.17 25.73
CA SER A 96 19.14 -10.55 25.25
C SER A 96 17.92 -11.47 25.40
N TYR A 97 16.82 -10.99 25.99
CA TYR A 97 15.60 -11.76 26.25
C TYR A 97 14.37 -11.21 25.56
N ASP A 98 14.47 -10.04 24.90
CA ASP A 98 13.32 -9.41 24.26
C ASP A 98 13.01 -9.99 22.87
N TYR A 99 11.72 -10.18 22.62
CA TYR A 99 11.19 -10.71 21.37
C TYR A 99 10.52 -9.57 20.58
N ASN A 100 11.31 -8.83 19.80
CA ASN A 100 10.81 -7.70 19.01
C ASN A 100 10.29 -8.09 17.62
N PHE A 101 9.87 -9.35 17.43
CA PHE A 101 9.44 -9.83 16.13
C PHE A 101 7.91 -9.75 15.98
N TRP A 102 7.42 -8.62 15.47
CA TRP A 102 6.07 -8.50 14.92
C TRP A 102 6.09 -8.85 13.42
N ALA A 103 6.11 -10.14 13.10
CA ALA A 103 5.75 -10.55 11.75
C ALA A 103 4.24 -10.48 11.57
N SER A 104 3.81 -9.74 10.54
CA SER A 104 2.46 -9.81 10.02
C SER A 104 2.10 -11.27 9.69
N PRO A 105 0.86 -11.74 9.96
CA PRO A 105 0.40 -13.10 9.71
C PRO A 105 0.37 -13.52 8.24
N VAL A 106 0.99 -12.78 7.33
CA VAL A 106 1.00 -13.05 5.89
C VAL A 106 2.30 -13.74 5.45
N GLY A 107 2.13 -14.82 4.70
CA GLY A 107 3.22 -15.68 4.22
C GLY A 107 4.09 -15.04 3.13
N LEU A 108 5.26 -15.66 2.89
CA LEU A 108 6.24 -15.28 1.85
C LEU A 108 5.60 -15.01 0.47
N PRO A 109 5.71 -13.79 -0.10
CA PRO A 109 5.10 -13.43 -1.39
C PRO A 109 5.83 -14.02 -2.62
N SER A 110 7.07 -14.50 -2.49
CA SER A 110 7.90 -14.97 -3.63
C SER A 110 7.75 -16.47 -3.97
N ALA A 111 6.88 -17.22 -3.28
CA ALA A 111 6.76 -18.66 -3.54
C ALA A 111 5.60 -18.95 -4.51
N ALA A 112 5.90 -19.57 -5.65
CA ALA A 112 5.01 -19.83 -6.79
C ALA A 112 3.75 -20.70 -6.55
N ASN A 113 3.31 -20.92 -5.30
CA ASN A 113 2.19 -21.77 -4.94
C ASN A 113 1.23 -21.08 -3.95
N ASN A 114 -0.08 -21.13 -4.24
CA ASN A 114 -1.14 -20.59 -3.37
C ASN A 114 -1.31 -21.44 -2.10
N GLY A 115 -1.26 -20.84 -0.91
CA GLY A 115 -1.53 -21.48 0.39
C GLY A 115 -1.05 -20.68 1.61
N ASN A 116 -1.42 -21.08 2.83
CA ASN A 116 -0.96 -20.47 4.09
C ASN A 116 0.52 -20.87 4.34
N ARG A 117 1.42 -19.90 4.56
CA ARG A 117 2.88 -20.14 4.69
C ARG A 117 3.45 -19.50 5.94
N ASN A 118 4.59 -20.04 6.39
CA ASN A 118 5.39 -19.49 7.48
C ASN A 118 5.90 -18.09 7.13
N PHE A 119 6.11 -17.24 8.14
CA PHE A 119 6.67 -15.90 7.96
C PHE A 119 8.06 -15.94 7.33
N GLY A 120 8.30 -15.03 6.39
CA GLY A 120 9.60 -14.85 5.77
C GLY A 120 10.45 -13.89 6.59
N VAL A 121 11.58 -14.35 7.11
CA VAL A 121 12.71 -13.50 7.49
C VAL A 121 13.74 -13.65 6.38
N LEU A 122 14.13 -12.54 5.76
CA LEU A 122 15.32 -12.48 4.92
C LEU A 122 16.53 -12.60 5.86
N GLY A 123 17.30 -13.67 5.69
CA GLY A 123 18.60 -13.85 6.33
C GLY A 123 19.72 -13.30 5.46
#